data_AF-A0A1K2HTW4-F1
#
_entry.id   AF-A0A1K2HTW4-F1
#
_cell.length_a   1.000
_cell.length_b   1.000
_cell.length_c   1.000
_cell.angle_alpha   90.00
_cell.angle_beta   90.00
_cell.angle_gamma   90.00
#
_symmetry.space_group_name_H-M   'P 1'
#
loop_
_entity.id
_entity.type
_entity.pdbx_description
1 polymer ?
#
loop_
_entity_poly.entity_id
_entity_poly.type
_entity_poly.pdbx_seq_one_letter_code
_entity_poly.pdbx_strand_id
1 'polypeptide(L)'
;MAQFWHTPDLHDIELQKHWELDGVERGVRKVRDELDSQRVADSELGSQLQQRAVPLLIQRIKAAQKEAADGLAAGERGRPAPWWFLILTFKAETLAVITVKKCMSFMPRDFTFNPALTGLASDINASLRDQIDFEEWRGTDKETVDRFFKNYDMNARNLKRLREKMGRKREERWTRDDGISFGVRLLMLLSEAVPEWFQIEDARLRGGRFEKQFVFTEAAKEALFRIGQQCELSRPSLLPTIIPPADWKVAA
;
A
#
# COMPACT_ATOMS: atom_id res chain seq x y z
N MET A 1 -50.52 -16.80 -14.04
CA MET A 1 -50.11 -18.17 -13.65
C MET A 1 -50.07 -18.20 -12.13
N ALA A 2 -51.08 -18.78 -11.48
CA ALA A 2 -51.10 -18.91 -10.03
C ALA A 2 -50.16 -20.05 -9.64
N GLN A 3 -49.04 -19.73 -8.97
CA GLN A 3 -48.18 -20.74 -8.38
C GLN A 3 -48.88 -21.28 -7.13
N PHE A 4 -49.08 -22.60 -7.11
CA PHE A 4 -49.63 -23.34 -5.96
C PHE A 4 -48.57 -23.41 -4.87
N TRP A 5 -48.45 -22.35 -4.09
CA TRP A 5 -47.73 -22.41 -2.84
C TRP A 5 -48.69 -22.90 -1.75
N HIS A 6 -48.29 -23.92 -0.98
CA HIS A 6 -49.01 -24.25 0.24
C HIS A 6 -48.85 -23.10 1.22
N THR A 7 -49.87 -22.84 2.04
CA THR A 7 -49.73 -21.87 3.13
C THR A 7 -48.71 -22.43 4.12
N PRO A 8 -47.57 -21.75 4.35
CA PRO A 8 -46.54 -22.29 5.24
C PRO A 8 -47.09 -22.38 6.66
N ASP A 9 -46.83 -23.51 7.30
CA ASP A 9 -47.18 -23.70 8.70
C ASP A 9 -46.09 -23.14 9.64
N LEU A 10 -46.26 -23.30 10.95
CA LEU A 10 -45.28 -22.81 11.93
C LEU A 10 -43.92 -23.49 11.76
N HIS A 11 -43.90 -24.76 11.33
CA HIS A 11 -42.67 -25.51 11.13
C HIS A 11 -41.89 -24.98 9.93
N ASP A 12 -42.58 -24.72 8.80
CA ASP A 12 -41.98 -24.13 7.61
C ASP A 12 -41.37 -22.75 7.89
N ILE A 13 -42.03 -21.94 8.73
CA ILE A 13 -41.52 -20.62 9.15
C ILE A 13 -40.26 -20.77 10.01
N GLU A 14 -40.24 -21.70 10.96
CA GLU A 14 -39.05 -21.96 11.78
C GLU A 14 -37.88 -22.46 10.92
N LEU A 15 -38.16 -23.34 9.96
CA LEU A 15 -37.16 -23.84 9.03
C LEU A 15 -36.60 -22.72 8.14
N GLN A 16 -37.45 -21.84 7.60
CA GLN A 16 -37.01 -20.67 6.84
C GLN A 16 -36.11 -19.74 7.67
N LYS A 17 -36.44 -19.48 8.93
CA LYS A 17 -35.60 -18.67 9.83
C LYS A 17 -34.22 -19.28 10.01
N HIS A 18 -34.15 -20.59 10.30
CA HIS A 18 -32.87 -21.29 10.42
C HIS A 18 -32.09 -21.28 9.11
N TRP A 19 -32.78 -21.38 7.96
CA TRP A 19 -32.16 -21.33 6.64
C TRP A 19 -31.56 -19.96 6.31
N GLU A 20 -32.26 -18.87 6.66
CA GLU A 20 -31.74 -17.51 6.51
C GLU A 20 -30.53 -17.26 7.42
N LEU A 21 -30.58 -17.74 8.66
CA LEU A 21 -29.44 -17.67 9.58
C LEU A 21 -28.23 -18.46 9.07
N ASP A 22 -28.44 -19.67 8.52
CA ASP A 22 -27.38 -20.45 7.87
C ASP A 22 -26.79 -19.70 6.66
N GLY A 23 -27.61 -19.00 5.88
CA GLY A 23 -27.15 -18.10 4.82
C GLY A 23 -26.23 -16.98 5.32
N VAL A 24 -26.55 -16.37 6.47
CA VAL A 24 -25.68 -15.39 7.14
C VAL A 24 -24.37 -16.04 7.58
N GLU A 25 -24.41 -17.18 8.26
CA GLU A 25 -23.22 -17.88 8.74
C GLU A 25 -22.28 -18.32 7.60
N ARG A 26 -22.85 -18.79 6.47
CA ARG A 26 -22.08 -19.10 5.25
C ARG A 26 -21.45 -17.85 4.65
N GLY A 27 -22.17 -16.73 4.65
CA GLY A 27 -21.64 -15.43 4.23
C GLY A 27 -20.45 -15.02 5.09
N VAL A 28 -20.60 -15.05 6.42
CA VAL A 28 -19.54 -14.76 7.38
C VAL A 28 -18.34 -15.68 7.18
N ARG A 29 -18.55 -17.00 7.04
CA ARG A 29 -17.47 -17.97 6.82
C ARG A 29 -16.72 -17.68 5.53
N LYS A 30 -17.44 -17.44 4.43
CA LYS A 30 -16.83 -17.09 3.14
C LYS A 30 -15.99 -15.82 3.25
N VAL A 31 -16.53 -14.78 3.89
CA VAL A 31 -15.81 -13.53 4.11
C VAL A 31 -14.55 -13.79 4.94
N ARG A 32 -14.63 -14.59 6.02
CA ARG A 32 -13.45 -14.99 6.82
C ARG A 32 -12.42 -15.76 6.01
N ASP A 33 -12.83 -16.71 5.17
CA ASP A 33 -11.93 -17.47 4.31
C ASP A 33 -11.23 -16.57 3.26
N GLU A 34 -11.96 -15.62 2.67
CA GLU A 34 -11.39 -14.59 1.79
C GLU A 34 -10.41 -13.68 2.55
N LEU A 35 -10.79 -13.31 3.77
CA LEU A 35 -10.04 -12.43 4.66
C LEU A 35 -8.77 -13.06 5.23
N ASP A 36 -8.73 -14.38 5.39
CA ASP A 36 -7.56 -15.15 5.83
C ASP A 36 -6.61 -15.44 4.66
N SER A 37 -7.14 -15.54 3.44
CA SER A 37 -6.36 -15.81 2.23
C SER A 37 -5.81 -14.55 1.54
N GLN A 38 -6.37 -13.37 1.81
CA GLN A 38 -5.98 -12.11 1.17
C GLN A 38 -5.02 -11.25 2.03
N ARG A 39 -4.05 -10.62 1.36
CA ARG A 39 -3.19 -9.61 2.00
C ARG A 39 -3.98 -8.31 2.21
N VAL A 40 -3.57 -7.51 3.20
CA VAL A 40 -4.20 -6.20 3.47
C VAL A 40 -4.25 -5.33 2.21
N ALA A 41 -3.20 -5.38 1.38
CA ALA A 41 -3.11 -4.64 0.12
C ALA A 41 -4.24 -4.92 -0.89
N ASP A 42 -4.81 -6.13 -0.87
CA ASP A 42 -5.81 -6.57 -1.85
C ASP A 42 -7.24 -6.44 -1.33
N SER A 43 -7.40 -6.07 -0.05
CA SER A 43 -8.71 -5.83 0.56
C SER A 43 -9.32 -4.49 0.13
N GLU A 44 -10.63 -4.33 0.30
CA GLU A 44 -11.36 -3.08 0.01
C GLU A 44 -10.81 -1.90 0.81
N LEU A 45 -10.52 -2.13 2.10
CA LEU A 45 -9.83 -1.15 2.94
C LEU A 45 -8.40 -0.89 2.46
N GLY A 46 -7.73 -1.93 1.98
CA GLY A 46 -6.44 -1.82 1.33
C GLY A 46 -6.45 -0.78 0.21
N SER A 47 -7.47 -0.87 -0.64
CA SER A 47 -7.72 0.08 -1.72
C SER A 47 -8.02 1.49 -1.22
N GLN A 48 -8.90 1.64 -0.22
CA GLN A 48 -9.22 2.96 0.36
C GLN A 48 -7.99 3.65 0.98
N LEU A 49 -7.16 2.89 1.71
CA LEU A 49 -5.92 3.39 2.27
C LEU A 49 -4.94 3.80 1.17
N GLN A 50 -4.80 3.00 0.11
CA GLN A 50 -3.96 3.36 -1.05
C GLN A 50 -4.42 4.67 -1.70
N GLN A 51 -5.73 4.82 -1.93
CA GLN A 51 -6.32 6.03 -2.53
C GLN A 51 -6.04 7.29 -1.70
N ARG A 52 -5.98 7.18 -0.37
CA ARG A 52 -5.65 8.29 0.54
C ARG A 52 -4.15 8.52 0.68
N ALA A 53 -3.37 7.46 0.88
CA ALA A 53 -1.95 7.55 1.22
C ALA A 53 -1.08 7.95 0.02
N VAL A 54 -1.39 7.45 -1.18
CA VAL A 54 -0.58 7.70 -2.38
C VAL A 54 -0.50 9.20 -2.73
N PRO A 55 -1.61 9.97 -2.80
CA PRO A 55 -1.54 11.41 -3.08
C PRO A 55 -0.71 12.19 -2.05
N LEU A 56 -0.84 11.87 -0.77
CA LEU A 56 -0.08 12.53 0.31
C LEU A 56 1.41 12.21 0.22
N LEU A 57 1.75 10.95 -0.04
CA LEU A 57 3.14 10.54 -0.23
C LEU A 57 3.76 11.18 -1.49
N ILE A 58 3.01 11.31 -2.59
CA ILE A 58 3.49 12.00 -3.81
C ILE A 58 3.95 13.42 -3.47
N GLN A 59 3.19 14.17 -2.65
CA GLN A 59 3.56 15.53 -2.24
C GLN A 59 4.87 15.55 -1.46
N ARG A 60 5.04 14.63 -0.49
CA ARG A 60 6.29 14.50 0.29
C ARG A 60 7.48 14.08 -0.57
N ILE A 61 7.28 13.16 -1.51
CA ILE A 61 8.33 12.74 -2.45
C ILE A 61 8.74 13.89 -3.35
N LYS A 62 7.79 14.67 -3.90
CA LYS A 62 8.11 15.86 -4.73
C LYS A 62 8.91 16.90 -3.94
N ALA A 63 8.57 17.12 -2.67
CA ALA A 63 9.35 17.98 -1.78
C ALA A 63 10.77 17.43 -1.57
N ALA A 64 10.92 16.13 -1.32
CA ALA A 64 12.23 15.49 -1.16
C ALA A 64 13.05 15.45 -2.46
N GLN A 65 12.41 15.35 -3.62
CA GLN A 65 13.06 15.47 -4.93
C GLN A 65 13.56 16.90 -5.15
N LYS A 66 12.77 17.91 -4.77
CA LYS A 66 13.19 19.31 -4.80
C LYS A 66 14.39 19.54 -3.87
N GLU A 67 14.33 19.07 -2.63
CA GLU A 67 15.45 19.10 -1.68
C GLU A 67 16.72 18.49 -2.28
N ALA A 68 16.61 17.30 -2.88
CA ALA A 68 17.74 16.63 -3.52
C ALA A 68 18.29 17.42 -4.72
N ALA A 69 17.41 17.97 -5.58
CA ALA A 69 17.81 18.76 -6.73
C ALA A 69 18.52 20.06 -6.32
N ASP A 70 17.95 20.78 -5.35
CA ASP A 70 18.49 22.05 -4.83
C ASP A 70 19.84 21.81 -4.14
N GLY A 71 19.95 20.76 -3.32
CA GLY A 71 21.20 20.38 -2.65
C GLY A 71 22.31 19.97 -3.62
N LEU A 72 21.96 19.31 -4.73
CA LEU A 72 22.90 18.98 -5.80
C LEU A 72 23.28 20.20 -6.66
N ALA A 73 22.36 21.15 -6.84
CA ALA A 73 22.56 22.36 -7.63
C ALA A 73 23.45 23.38 -6.92
N ALA A 74 23.19 23.61 -5.62
CA ALA A 74 23.92 24.55 -4.78
C ALA A 74 25.39 24.17 -4.60
N GLY A 75 25.74 22.90 -4.81
CA GLY A 75 27.11 22.41 -4.64
C GLY A 75 27.63 22.64 -3.23
N GLU A 76 26.75 22.64 -2.23
CA GLU A 76 27.10 22.88 -0.84
C GLU A 76 28.25 21.96 -0.39
N ARG A 77 29.07 22.47 0.55
CA ARG A 77 30.19 21.72 1.15
C ARG A 77 29.65 20.56 1.99
N GLY A 78 29.31 19.46 1.34
CA GLY A 78 28.82 18.24 1.97
C GLY A 78 28.79 17.08 0.97
N ARG A 79 28.93 15.85 1.48
CA ARG A 79 28.72 14.66 0.64
C ARG A 79 27.21 14.53 0.38
N PRO A 80 26.75 14.50 -0.88
CA PRO A 80 25.32 14.33 -1.17
C PRO A 80 24.81 13.03 -0.54
N ALA A 81 23.61 13.07 0.01
CA ALA A 81 23.03 11.91 0.66
C ALA A 81 22.88 10.76 -0.35
N PRO A 82 23.11 9.49 0.05
CA PRO A 82 23.09 8.34 -0.88
C PRO A 82 21.80 8.23 -1.69
N TRP A 83 20.67 8.62 -1.08
CA TRP A 83 19.32 8.55 -1.65
C TRP A 83 19.00 9.69 -2.64
N TRP A 84 19.73 10.80 -2.65
CA TRP A 84 19.43 11.97 -3.49
C TRP A 84 19.42 11.63 -4.99
N PHE A 85 20.38 10.83 -5.45
CA PHE A 85 20.41 10.41 -6.84
C PHE A 85 19.27 9.45 -7.18
N LEU A 86 18.93 8.55 -6.26
CA LEU A 86 17.93 7.51 -6.51
C LEU A 86 16.51 8.09 -6.53
N ILE A 87 16.18 9.03 -5.65
CA ILE A 87 14.85 9.65 -5.63
C ILE A 87 14.56 10.47 -6.90
N LEU A 88 15.60 11.00 -7.54
CA LEU A 88 15.50 11.78 -8.79
C LEU A 88 15.39 10.89 -10.04
N THR A 89 15.74 9.60 -9.95
CA THR A 89 15.66 8.66 -11.07
C THR A 89 14.22 8.30 -11.44
N PHE A 90 13.30 8.30 -10.47
CA PHE A 90 11.93 7.82 -10.64
C PHE A 90 10.90 8.95 -10.59
N LYS A 91 9.75 8.73 -11.25
CA LYS A 91 8.57 9.58 -11.04
C LYS A 91 8.05 9.43 -9.61
N ALA A 92 7.61 10.54 -9.01
CA ALA A 92 7.07 10.54 -7.65
C ALA A 92 5.86 9.61 -7.50
N GLU A 93 5.02 9.52 -8.53
CA GLU A 93 3.85 8.67 -8.60
C GLU A 93 4.23 7.18 -8.53
N THR A 94 5.24 6.76 -9.29
CA THR A 94 5.76 5.39 -9.29
C THR A 94 6.32 5.01 -7.93
N LEU A 95 7.14 5.89 -7.34
CA LEU A 95 7.68 5.68 -6.00
C LEU A 95 6.57 5.52 -4.97
N ALA A 96 5.59 6.43 -4.97
CA ALA A 96 4.50 6.40 -3.99
C ALA A 96 3.67 5.12 -4.08
N VAL A 97 3.27 4.71 -5.29
CA VAL A 97 2.45 3.49 -5.48
C VAL A 97 3.21 2.25 -5.04
N ILE A 98 4.48 2.10 -5.45
CA ILE A 98 5.29 0.94 -5.07
C ILE A 98 5.50 0.91 -3.56
N THR A 99 5.89 2.04 -2.95
CA THR A 99 6.12 2.12 -1.51
C THR A 99 4.87 1.74 -0.73
N VAL A 100 3.72 2.37 -0.99
CA VAL A 100 2.47 2.08 -0.25
C VAL A 100 2.05 0.62 -0.45
N LYS A 101 2.03 0.13 -1.69
CA LYS A 101 1.62 -1.25 -1.99
C LYS A 101 2.50 -2.27 -1.29
N LYS A 102 3.82 -2.07 -1.29
CA LYS A 102 4.76 -2.97 -0.62
C LYS A 102 4.60 -2.96 0.89
N CYS A 103 4.46 -1.78 1.50
CA CYS A 103 4.19 -1.67 2.94
C CYS A 103 2.96 -2.50 3.34
N MET A 104 1.87 -2.34 2.60
CA MET A 104 0.62 -3.03 2.89
C MET A 104 0.67 -4.53 2.56
N SER A 105 1.49 -4.94 1.60
CA SER A 105 1.67 -6.36 1.25
C SER A 105 2.53 -7.10 2.26
N PHE A 106 3.43 -6.39 2.95
CA PHE A 106 4.38 -6.97 3.88
C PHE A 106 3.84 -7.02 5.31
N MET A 107 2.85 -6.18 5.63
CA MET A 107 2.18 -6.21 6.92
C MET A 107 1.15 -7.33 6.98
N PRO A 108 1.27 -8.27 7.94
CA PRO A 108 0.28 -9.31 8.13
C PRO A 108 -0.99 -8.70 8.73
N ARG A 109 -2.14 -9.29 8.41
CA ARG A 109 -3.45 -8.76 8.79
C ARG A 109 -3.79 -8.95 10.26
N ASP A 110 -3.24 -10.00 10.87
CA ASP A 110 -3.36 -10.30 12.30
C ASP A 110 -2.44 -9.42 13.16
N PHE A 111 -1.59 -8.59 12.52
CA PHE A 111 -0.60 -7.74 13.17
C PHE A 111 0.34 -8.50 14.12
N THR A 112 0.51 -9.81 13.93
CA THR A 112 1.33 -10.64 14.82
C THR A 112 2.82 -10.41 14.65
N PHE A 113 3.21 -9.90 13.48
CA PHE A 113 4.59 -9.57 13.16
C PHE A 113 4.70 -8.19 12.51
N ASN A 114 5.65 -7.41 13.02
CA ASN A 114 6.02 -6.12 12.46
C ASN A 114 7.30 -6.25 11.64
N PRO A 115 7.33 -5.84 10.37
CA PRO A 115 8.53 -5.98 9.56
C PRO A 115 9.66 -5.07 10.03
N ALA A 116 10.86 -5.64 10.03
CA ALA A 116 12.10 -4.88 10.14
C ALA A 116 12.16 -3.82 9.03
N LEU A 117 12.48 -2.58 9.39
CA LEU A 117 12.51 -1.44 8.48
C LEU A 117 13.46 -1.69 7.29
N THR A 118 14.60 -2.33 7.55
CA THR A 118 15.60 -2.68 6.54
C THR A 118 15.13 -3.78 5.59
N GLY A 119 14.36 -4.76 6.10
CA GLY A 119 13.76 -5.83 5.29
C GLY A 119 12.74 -5.26 4.31
N LEU A 120 11.83 -4.41 4.80
CA LEU A 120 10.83 -3.75 3.96
C LEU A 120 11.48 -2.79 2.94
N ALA A 121 12.49 -2.03 3.36
CA ALA A 121 13.26 -1.18 2.46
C ALA A 121 13.95 -1.98 1.34
N SER A 122 14.45 -3.18 1.65
CA SER A 122 15.04 -4.07 0.66
C SER A 122 14.01 -4.58 -0.36
N ASP A 123 12.78 -4.89 0.07
CA ASP A 123 11.72 -5.36 -0.82
C ASP A 123 11.17 -4.23 -1.72
N ILE A 124 11.05 -3.00 -1.19
CA ILE A 124 10.74 -1.81 -1.98
C ILE A 124 11.80 -1.60 -3.06
N ASN A 125 13.07 -1.66 -2.69
CA ASN A 125 14.20 -1.53 -3.61
C ASN A 125 14.16 -2.62 -4.71
N ALA A 126 13.88 -3.87 -4.35
CA ALA A 126 13.75 -4.95 -5.34
C ALA A 126 12.68 -4.63 -6.39
N SER A 127 11.49 -4.19 -5.99
CA SER A 127 10.45 -3.84 -6.96
C SER A 127 10.70 -2.56 -7.74
N LEU A 128 11.49 -1.62 -7.20
CA LEU A 128 11.95 -0.48 -7.97
C LEU A 128 12.96 -0.88 -9.05
N ARG A 129 13.77 -1.92 -8.81
CA ARG A 129 14.65 -2.49 -9.85
C ARG A 129 13.84 -3.19 -10.93
N ASP A 130 12.86 -4.00 -10.54
CA ASP A 130 11.95 -4.64 -11.50
C ASP A 130 11.24 -3.59 -12.38
N GLN A 131 10.87 -2.45 -11.78
CA GLN A 131 10.28 -1.33 -12.50
C GLN A 131 11.25 -0.67 -13.50
N ILE A 132 12.54 -0.52 -13.15
CA ILE A 132 13.56 -0.03 -14.10
C ILE A 132 13.67 -0.99 -15.28
N ASP A 133 13.83 -2.30 -15.00
CA ASP A 133 13.98 -3.33 -16.02
C ASP A 133 12.75 -3.36 -16.96
N PHE A 134 11.56 -3.19 -16.39
CA PHE A 134 10.32 -3.09 -17.17
C PHE A 134 10.25 -1.82 -18.04
N GLU A 135 10.67 -0.67 -17.51
CA GLU A 135 10.68 0.59 -18.26
C GLU A 135 11.69 0.56 -19.42
N GLU A 136 12.85 -0.06 -19.20
CA GLU A 136 13.87 -0.31 -20.23
C GLU A 136 13.36 -1.26 -21.31
N TRP A 137 12.75 -2.38 -20.90
CA TRP A 137 12.11 -3.31 -21.84
C TRP A 137 11.01 -2.65 -22.67
N ARG A 138 10.19 -1.81 -22.04
CA ARG A 138 9.10 -1.07 -22.71
C ARG A 138 9.61 0.01 -23.68
N GLY A 139 10.90 0.31 -23.68
CA GLY A 139 11.48 1.38 -24.49
C GLY A 139 10.96 2.76 -24.10
N THR A 140 10.53 2.93 -22.84
CA THR A 140 9.92 4.19 -22.39
C THR A 140 10.99 5.28 -22.33
N ASP A 141 10.73 6.35 -23.07
CA ASP A 141 11.67 7.34 -23.54
C ASP A 141 12.49 8.05 -22.43
N LYS A 142 13.74 8.41 -22.77
CA LYS A 142 14.67 9.18 -21.92
C LYS A 142 14.14 10.56 -21.50
N GLU A 143 13.01 10.98 -22.07
CA GLU A 143 12.38 12.30 -21.88
C GLU A 143 11.83 12.59 -20.48
N THR A 144 11.51 11.57 -19.68
CA THR A 144 10.89 11.80 -18.36
C THR A 144 11.82 12.58 -17.44
N VAL A 145 13.10 12.22 -17.45
CA VAL A 145 14.14 12.85 -16.65
C VAL A 145 14.40 14.28 -17.13
N ASP A 146 14.36 14.50 -18.44
CA ASP A 146 14.58 15.82 -19.05
C ASP A 146 13.47 16.82 -18.76
N ARG A 147 12.22 16.37 -18.60
CA ARG A 147 11.12 17.25 -18.16
C ARG A 147 11.25 17.71 -16.72
N PHE A 148 11.77 16.86 -15.83
CA PHE A 148 11.93 17.22 -14.42
C PHE A 148 12.97 18.34 -14.26
N PHE A 149 14.15 18.17 -14.87
CA PHE A 149 15.25 19.13 -14.74
C PHE A 149 15.07 20.43 -15.51
N LYS A 150 14.17 20.49 -16.51
CA LYS A 150 13.80 21.75 -17.17
C LYS A 150 13.22 22.80 -16.21
N ASN A 151 12.68 22.36 -15.07
CA ASN A 151 12.07 23.23 -14.07
C ASN A 151 13.05 23.67 -12.96
N TYR A 152 14.30 23.20 -12.99
CA TYR A 152 15.31 23.55 -11.99
C TYR A 152 16.40 24.41 -12.62
N ASP A 153 16.77 25.49 -11.93
CA ASP A 153 17.79 26.45 -12.38
C ASP A 153 19.20 25.89 -12.11
N MET A 154 19.55 24.81 -12.81
CA MET A 154 20.83 24.13 -12.69
C MET A 154 21.79 24.59 -13.79
N ASN A 155 23.03 24.93 -13.42
CA ASN A 155 24.10 25.17 -14.39
C ASN A 155 24.27 23.95 -15.33
N ALA A 156 24.35 24.18 -16.64
CA ALA A 156 24.44 23.15 -17.68
C ALA A 156 25.56 22.12 -17.41
N ARG A 157 26.68 22.54 -16.82
CA ARG A 157 27.78 21.62 -16.42
C ARG A 157 27.36 20.69 -15.28
N ASN A 158 26.63 21.20 -14.28
CA ASN A 158 26.13 20.40 -13.16
C ASN A 158 25.02 19.46 -13.62
N LEU A 159 24.15 19.93 -14.52
CA LEU A 159 23.11 19.11 -15.13
C LEU A 159 23.70 17.94 -15.94
N LYS A 160 24.75 18.18 -16.74
CA LYS A 160 25.46 17.12 -17.47
C LYS A 160 26.06 16.08 -16.52
N ARG A 161 26.76 16.51 -15.47
CA ARG A 161 27.34 15.60 -14.45
C ARG A 161 26.26 14.80 -13.70
N LEU A 162 25.13 15.43 -13.40
CA LEU A 162 23.99 14.78 -12.76
C LEU A 162 23.41 13.71 -13.68
N ARG A 163 23.18 14.04 -14.97
CA ARG A 163 22.71 13.08 -15.98
C ARG A 163 23.65 11.88 -16.11
N GLU A 164 24.95 12.11 -16.21
CA GLU A 164 25.95 11.04 -16.29
C GLU A 164 25.91 10.15 -15.03
N LYS A 165 25.76 10.73 -13.84
CA LYS A 165 25.62 9.96 -12.58
C LYS A 165 24.31 9.20 -12.48
N MET A 166 23.19 9.77 -12.93
CA MET A 166 21.90 9.08 -12.92
C MET A 166 21.86 7.95 -13.95
N GLY A 167 22.39 8.18 -15.16
CA GLY A 167 22.58 7.15 -16.17
C GLY A 167 23.46 6.01 -15.66
N ARG A 168 24.60 6.34 -15.03
CA ARG A 168 25.43 5.34 -14.37
C ARG A 168 24.70 4.62 -13.24
N LYS A 169 23.99 5.30 -12.34
CA LYS A 169 23.24 4.59 -11.27
C LYS A 169 22.08 3.74 -11.79
N ARG A 170 21.60 4.01 -13.01
CA ARG A 170 20.60 3.18 -13.69
C ARG A 170 21.27 1.93 -14.29
N GLU A 171 22.42 2.09 -14.92
CA GLU A 171 23.20 1.00 -15.56
C GLU A 171 24.03 0.17 -14.55
N GLU A 172 24.80 0.82 -13.70
CA GLU A 172 25.45 0.26 -12.51
C GLU A 172 24.38 0.01 -11.45
N ARG A 173 23.93 -1.24 -11.37
CA ARG A 173 23.09 -1.75 -10.29
C ARG A 173 23.58 -1.19 -8.95
N TRP A 174 22.71 -0.43 -8.31
CA TRP A 174 22.98 0.35 -7.12
C TRP A 174 23.41 -0.58 -5.98
N THR A 175 24.31 -0.11 -5.12
CA THR A 175 24.79 -0.94 -4.01
C THR A 175 23.62 -1.33 -3.11
N ARG A 176 23.76 -2.47 -2.41
CA ARG A 176 22.74 -2.93 -1.46
C ARG A 176 22.45 -1.85 -0.41
N ASP A 177 23.49 -1.19 0.08
CA ASP A 177 23.40 -0.16 1.12
C ASP A 177 22.70 1.11 0.62
N ASP A 178 23.00 1.58 -0.60
CA ASP A 178 22.31 2.71 -1.22
C ASP A 178 20.81 2.40 -1.38
N GLY A 179 20.48 1.18 -1.84
CA GLY A 179 19.11 0.73 -2.02
C GLY A 179 18.33 0.62 -0.71
N ILE A 180 18.95 0.10 0.35
CA ILE A 180 18.34 0.06 1.69
C ILE A 180 18.15 1.48 2.23
N SER A 181 19.18 2.34 2.15
CA SER A 181 19.09 3.73 2.61
C SER A 181 17.97 4.49 1.90
N PHE A 182 17.81 4.28 0.60
CA PHE A 182 16.72 4.87 -0.18
C PHE A 182 15.35 4.33 0.21
N GLY A 183 15.20 3.00 0.33
CA GLY A 183 13.95 2.39 0.79
C GLY A 183 13.55 2.87 2.19
N VAL A 184 14.50 2.99 3.11
CA VAL A 184 14.26 3.57 4.45
C VAL A 184 13.78 5.01 4.35
N ARG A 185 14.39 5.84 3.49
CA ARG A 185 13.94 7.22 3.29
C ARG A 185 12.50 7.30 2.77
N LEU A 186 12.11 6.42 1.85
CA LEU A 186 10.72 6.35 1.36
C LEU A 186 9.73 5.96 2.47
N LEU A 187 10.11 5.02 3.34
CA LEU A 187 9.30 4.62 4.50
C LEU A 187 9.16 5.76 5.52
N MET A 188 10.22 6.52 5.77
CA MET A 188 10.16 7.71 6.61
C MET A 188 9.20 8.76 6.02
N LEU A 189 9.33 9.06 4.73
CA LEU A 189 8.42 9.99 4.04
C LEU A 189 6.97 9.51 4.10
N LEU A 190 6.71 8.20 4.04
CA LEU A 190 5.37 7.64 4.22
C LEU A 190 4.85 7.85 5.64
N SER A 191 5.66 7.57 6.67
CA SER A 191 5.26 7.82 8.06
C SER A 191 5.03 9.31 8.35
N GLU A 192 5.76 10.21 7.68
CA GLU A 192 5.55 11.66 7.79
C GLU A 192 4.34 12.15 6.99
N ALA A 193 4.00 11.47 5.88
CA ALA A 193 2.86 11.81 5.04
C ALA A 193 1.53 11.37 5.67
N VAL A 194 1.54 10.21 6.30
CA VAL A 194 0.34 9.54 6.82
C VAL A 194 0.61 8.99 8.23
N PRO A 195 0.92 9.86 9.21
CA PRO A 195 1.30 9.45 10.57
C PRO A 195 0.16 8.80 11.33
N GLU A 196 -1.09 9.03 10.91
CA GLU A 196 -2.26 8.40 11.52
C GLU A 196 -2.37 6.91 11.16
N TRP A 197 -1.67 6.46 10.11
CA TRP A 197 -1.64 5.06 9.70
C TRP A 197 -0.31 4.37 9.96
N PHE A 198 0.81 5.03 9.68
CA PHE A 198 2.13 4.39 9.68
C PHE A 198 3.08 5.07 10.66
N GLN A 199 3.84 4.26 11.39
CA GLN A 199 4.86 4.75 12.32
C GLN A 199 6.10 3.84 12.30
N ILE A 200 7.24 4.40 12.73
CA ILE A 200 8.50 3.66 12.90
C ILE A 200 8.79 3.57 14.39
N GLU A 201 8.92 2.36 14.90
CA GLU A 201 9.16 2.09 16.33
C GLU A 201 10.47 1.33 16.54
N ASP A 202 11.09 1.55 17.70
CA ASP A 202 12.23 0.75 18.15
C ASP A 202 11.73 -0.47 18.93
N ALA A 203 11.94 -1.66 18.38
CA ALA A 203 11.58 -2.93 19.01
C ALA A 203 12.81 -3.60 19.63
N ARG A 204 12.66 -4.10 20.86
CA ARG A 204 13.72 -4.84 21.55
C ARG A 204 13.71 -6.30 21.12
N LEU A 205 14.78 -6.75 20.47
CA LEU A 205 14.99 -8.14 20.09
C LEU A 205 15.53 -8.96 21.26
N ARG A 206 15.42 -10.30 21.13
CA ARG A 206 16.08 -11.25 22.05
C ARG A 206 17.59 -10.98 22.06
N GLY A 207 18.17 -10.94 23.27
CA GLY A 207 19.58 -10.59 23.45
C GLY A 207 19.86 -9.09 23.60
N GLY A 208 18.83 -8.26 23.80
CA GLY A 208 18.99 -6.85 24.18
C GLY A 208 19.36 -5.89 23.04
N ARG A 209 19.35 -6.37 21.79
CA ARG A 209 19.51 -5.53 20.60
C ARG A 209 18.20 -4.78 20.31
N PHE A 210 18.30 -3.63 19.68
CA PHE A 210 17.14 -2.87 19.20
C PHE A 210 17.12 -2.90 17.68
N GLU A 211 15.93 -3.04 17.10
CA GLU A 211 15.69 -2.97 15.67
C GLU A 211 14.55 -1.98 15.39
N LYS A 212 14.72 -1.16 14.36
CA LYS A 212 13.64 -0.30 13.87
C LYS A 212 12.65 -1.12 13.06
N GLN A 213 11.39 -1.07 13.45
CA GLN A 213 10.28 -1.75 12.78
C GLN A 213 9.33 -0.72 12.18
N PHE A 214 8.72 -1.09 11.05
CA PHE A 214 7.69 -0.30 10.40
C PHE A 214 6.33 -0.90 10.75
N VAL A 215 5.46 -0.13 11.41
CA VAL A 215 4.24 -0.66 12.03
C VAL A 215 3.02 0.19 11.69
N PHE A 216 1.84 -0.43 11.73
CA PHE A 216 0.58 0.31 11.78
C PHE A 216 0.41 0.94 13.16
N THR A 217 -0.16 2.14 13.21
CA THR A 217 -0.64 2.73 14.47
C THR A 217 -1.77 1.87 15.05
N GLU A 218 -1.99 1.95 16.36
CA GLU A 218 -3.10 1.24 17.00
C GLU A 218 -4.46 1.69 16.45
N ALA A 219 -4.62 2.99 16.16
CA ALA A 219 -5.83 3.51 15.52
C ALA A 219 -6.07 2.89 14.13
N ALA A 220 -5.01 2.70 13.34
CA ALA A 220 -5.10 2.04 12.05
C ALA A 220 -5.45 0.56 12.17
N LYS A 221 -4.84 -0.16 13.13
CA LYS A 221 -5.17 -1.56 13.41
C LYS A 221 -6.63 -1.73 13.80
N GLU A 222 -7.14 -0.84 14.65
CA GLU A 222 -8.55 -0.87 15.06
C GLU A 222 -9.49 -0.56 13.90
N ALA A 223 -9.16 0.44 13.06
CA ALA A 223 -9.92 0.74 11.85
C ALA A 223 -9.94 -0.46 10.89
N LEU A 224 -8.80 -1.14 10.71
CA LEU A 224 -8.67 -2.36 9.91
C LEU A 224 -9.54 -3.50 10.45
N PHE A 225 -9.55 -3.68 11.77
CA PHE A 225 -10.37 -4.69 12.42
C PHE A 225 -11.87 -4.40 12.28
N ARG A 226 -12.31 -3.17 12.56
CA ARG A 226 -13.73 -2.75 12.47
C ARG A 226 -14.31 -2.92 11.07
N ILE A 227 -13.54 -2.56 10.03
CA ILE A 227 -14.00 -2.71 8.66
C ILE A 227 -14.11 -4.19 8.27
N GLY A 228 -13.18 -5.03 8.75
CA GLY A 228 -13.31 -6.49 8.62
C GLY A 228 -14.64 -7.01 9.19
N GLN A 229 -15.00 -6.59 10.42
CA GLN A 229 -16.26 -6.97 11.06
C GLN A 229 -17.50 -6.48 10.30
N GLN A 230 -17.46 -5.25 9.77
CA GLN A 230 -18.56 -4.71 8.98
C GLN A 230 -18.75 -5.47 7.65
N CYS A 231 -17.65 -5.89 7.01
CA CYS A 231 -17.69 -6.71 5.82
C CYS A 231 -18.30 -8.10 6.09
N GLU A 232 -18.04 -8.70 7.26
CA GLU A 232 -18.66 -9.98 7.66
C GLU A 232 -20.19 -9.88 7.74
N LEU A 233 -20.71 -8.77 8.28
CA LEU A 233 -22.16 -8.60 8.49
C LEU A 233 -22.93 -8.16 7.24
N SER A 234 -22.26 -7.48 6.31
CA SER A 234 -22.92 -6.85 5.14
C SER A 234 -23.07 -7.77 3.92
N ARG A 235 -22.49 -8.98 3.96
CA ARG A 235 -22.45 -9.90 2.81
C ARG A 235 -23.05 -11.29 3.14
N PRO A 236 -24.36 -11.39 3.46
CA PRO A 236 -25.00 -12.68 3.65
C PRO A 236 -25.02 -13.48 2.35
N SER A 237 -24.90 -14.81 2.43
CA SER A 237 -25.22 -15.67 1.29
C SER A 237 -26.72 -15.77 1.14
N LEU A 238 -27.25 -15.23 0.04
CA LEU A 238 -28.66 -15.35 -0.31
C LEU A 238 -28.94 -16.77 -0.79
N LEU A 239 -29.59 -17.56 0.05
CA LEU A 239 -30.06 -18.91 -0.28
C LEU A 239 -31.48 -18.83 -0.86
N PRO A 240 -31.89 -19.79 -1.72
CA PRO A 240 -33.28 -19.87 -2.18
C PRO A 240 -34.22 -20.07 -0.98
N THR A 241 -35.39 -19.42 -1.00
CA THR A 241 -36.37 -19.53 0.10
C THR A 241 -37.09 -20.87 0.05
N ILE A 242 -37.39 -21.42 1.23
CA ILE A 242 -38.15 -22.66 1.42
C ILE A 242 -39.65 -22.37 1.31
N ILE A 243 -40.04 -21.19 1.78
CA ILE A 243 -41.41 -20.68 1.72
C ILE A 243 -41.54 -19.58 0.65
N PRO A 244 -42.77 -19.19 0.28
CA PRO A 244 -42.99 -18.07 -0.63
C PRO A 244 -42.34 -16.78 -0.09
N PRO A 245 -41.66 -15.99 -0.93
CA PRO A 245 -41.09 -14.71 -0.52
C PRO A 245 -42.17 -13.77 0.02
N ALA A 246 -41.80 -12.93 0.99
CA ALA A 246 -42.70 -11.90 1.50
C ALA A 246 -43.10 -10.91 0.40
N ASP A 247 -44.36 -10.49 0.42
CA ASP A 247 -44.84 -9.44 -0.49
C ASP A 247 -44.10 -8.13 -0.24
N TRP A 248 -43.71 -7.48 -1.33
CA TRP A 248 -43.04 -6.18 -1.28
C TRP A 248 -44.00 -5.12 -0.74
N LYS A 249 -43.70 -4.60 0.45
CA LYS A 249 -44.41 -3.45 1.03
C LYS A 249 -43.50 -2.24 0.95
N VAL A 250 -43.85 -1.27 0.10
CA VAL A 250 -43.16 0.02 0.06
C VAL A 250 -43.53 0.78 1.33
N ALA A 251 -42.56 1.07 2.19
CA ALA A 251 -42.77 1.93 3.34
C ALA A 251 -43.09 3.34 2.85
N ALA A 252 -44.25 3.86 3.23
CA ALA A 252 -44.68 5.24 2.98
C ALA A 252 -44.02 6.21 3.97
#